data_AF-Q04EW1-F1
#
_entry.id   AF-Q04EW1-F1
#
_cell.length_a   1.000
_cell.length_b   1.000
_cell.length_c   1.000
_cell.angle_alpha   90.00
_cell.angle_beta   90.00
_cell.angle_gamma   90.00
#
_symmetry.space_group_name_H-M   'P 1'
#
loop_
_entity.id
_entity.type
_entity.pdbx_description
1 polymer ?
#
loop_
_entity_poly.entity_id
_entity_poly.type
_entity_poly.pdbx_seq_one_letter_code
_entity_poly.pdbx_strand_id
1 'polypeptide(L)'
;MPKNQFRDDFPILNNVKMNDEPLAYLDNAATSQKPQLVIDRISRYYGYENANIHRATHALALKATDDYEQVRDQVRHFINAKSRDEIIFTRSTTESLNWVAQRWGEAKLKPGDEIVLSILEHHSNLVPWQQVAKKTGARLRFLDFNQEGVIDLNAAKKTINAKTKIVSITQVSNVLGSIQPVKELAIMAHEVNAIMIVDAAQSVPHFKIDVQNLDCDFLAFSAHKMLGPTGVGVLYGKSELLEKIDPEFFGGEMIEEVSKNEASFKSGALRFEAGTQNIAGVIAFGAALTYLQKVGFDKIAAQDRSLMEAAISALQNRPQVKIYGSADPANHTGIISFNVGEIHPHDVSTVFDLDGVAIRAGHHCAEPLMNRLGVSATCRASFYFYNNLDDVERFLIAIKDTEDFFNRHPSKESSNG
;
A
#
# COMPACT_ATOMS: atom_id res chain seq x y z
N MET A 1 7.90 4.03 30.10
CA MET A 1 7.63 2.79 29.33
C MET A 1 8.94 2.32 28.68
N PRO A 2 9.12 1.03 28.32
CA PRO A 2 10.36 0.60 27.66
C PRO A 2 10.56 1.37 26.35
N LYS A 3 11.78 1.87 26.13
CA LYS A 3 12.16 2.63 24.93
C LYS A 3 11.96 1.74 23.69
N ASN A 4 11.28 2.25 22.65
CA ASN A 4 11.19 1.54 21.38
C ASN A 4 12.60 1.45 20.76
N GLN A 5 13.13 0.23 20.68
CA GLN A 5 14.51 -0.02 20.25
C GLN A 5 14.79 0.32 18.79
N PHE A 6 13.75 0.50 17.96
CA PHE A 6 13.90 0.80 16.54
C PHE A 6 13.80 2.30 16.23
N ARG A 7 13.23 3.11 17.13
CA ARG A 7 12.96 4.53 16.86
C ARG A 7 14.22 5.31 16.50
N ASP A 8 15.34 5.00 17.16
CA ASP A 8 16.63 5.67 16.94
C ASP A 8 17.24 5.38 15.57
N ASP A 9 16.78 4.33 14.86
CA ASP A 9 17.20 4.08 13.49
C ASP A 9 16.59 5.09 12.50
N PHE A 10 15.56 5.85 12.91
CA PHE A 10 14.83 6.80 12.08
C PHE A 10 15.19 8.24 12.45
N PRO A 11 16.18 8.87 11.77
CA PRO A 11 16.70 10.17 12.18
C PRO A 11 15.63 11.26 12.26
N ILE A 12 14.63 11.22 11.37
CA ILE A 12 13.55 12.22 11.34
C ILE A 12 12.71 12.24 12.64
N LEU A 13 12.53 11.10 13.30
CA LEU A 13 11.64 10.99 14.47
C LEU A 13 12.25 11.61 15.75
N ASN A 14 13.56 11.84 15.75
CA ASN A 14 14.29 12.39 16.88
C ASN A 14 14.90 13.78 16.58
N ASN A 15 15.17 14.07 15.30
CA ASN A 15 15.88 15.29 14.90
C ASN A 15 14.96 16.38 14.34
N VAL A 16 13.69 16.07 14.06
CA VAL A 16 12.71 17.04 13.54
C VAL A 16 11.64 17.31 14.58
N LYS A 17 11.34 18.60 14.75
CA LYS A 17 10.19 19.11 15.49
C LYS A 17 9.13 19.58 14.51
N MET A 18 7.87 19.54 14.93
CA MET A 18 6.74 20.03 14.18
C MET A 18 6.02 21.06 15.04
N ASN A 19 5.99 22.32 14.60
CA ASN A 19 5.51 23.47 15.40
C ASN A 19 6.17 23.57 16.78
N ASP A 20 7.50 23.44 16.83
CA ASP A 20 8.33 23.40 18.04
C ASP A 20 8.08 22.24 19.03
N GLU A 21 7.07 21.41 18.77
CA GLU A 21 6.77 20.18 19.50
C GLU A 21 7.58 18.99 18.96
N PRO A 22 7.90 17.98 19.80
CA PRO A 22 8.48 16.72 19.32
C PRO A 22 7.61 16.10 18.20
N LEU A 23 8.15 15.29 17.30
CA LEU A 23 7.31 14.71 16.22
C LEU A 23 6.63 13.40 16.64
N ALA A 24 5.30 13.36 16.59
CA ALA A 24 4.50 12.12 16.62
C ALA A 24 3.95 11.85 15.20
N TYR A 25 4.70 11.07 14.41
CA TYR A 25 4.34 10.81 13.02
C TYR A 25 3.38 9.62 12.90
N LEU A 26 2.11 9.91 12.60
CA LEU A 26 0.99 8.96 12.52
C LEU A 26 0.32 8.96 11.13
N ASP A 27 1.08 9.21 10.06
CA ASP A 27 0.59 9.15 8.67
C ASP A 27 1.33 8.08 7.82
N ASN A 28 1.71 6.98 8.48
CA ASN A 28 2.48 5.90 7.88
C ASN A 28 1.76 5.18 6.73
N ALA A 29 0.43 5.12 6.77
CA ALA A 29 -0.37 4.56 5.68
C ALA A 29 -0.35 5.42 4.41
N ALA A 30 0.08 6.69 4.47
CA ALA A 30 0.41 7.48 3.29
C ALA A 30 1.84 7.19 2.82
N THR A 31 2.81 7.31 3.72
CA THR A 31 4.21 6.93 3.46
C THR A 31 4.93 6.65 4.79
N SER A 32 5.82 5.66 4.81
CA SER A 32 6.61 5.39 6.01
C SER A 32 7.81 6.34 6.10
N GLN A 33 8.43 6.41 7.27
CA GLN A 33 9.77 6.97 7.43
C GLN A 33 10.86 5.96 7.04
N LYS A 34 12.09 6.44 6.92
CA LYS A 34 13.24 5.67 6.39
C LYS A 34 14.30 5.50 7.48
N PRO A 35 14.78 4.28 7.73
CA PRO A 35 15.88 4.09 8.65
C PRO A 35 17.18 4.62 8.02
N GLN A 36 18.15 5.02 8.85
CA GLN A 36 19.45 5.55 8.41
C GLN A 36 20.14 4.60 7.43
N LEU A 37 20.00 3.28 7.63
CA LEU A 37 20.52 2.25 6.73
C LEU A 37 20.08 2.44 5.26
N VAL A 38 18.82 2.80 5.03
CA VAL A 38 18.28 3.02 3.67
C VAL A 38 18.81 4.33 3.10
N ILE A 39 18.89 5.39 3.92
CA ILE A 39 19.42 6.70 3.53
C ILE A 39 20.89 6.57 3.11
N ASP A 40 21.70 5.90 3.93
CA ASP A 40 23.11 5.65 3.68
C ASP A 40 23.31 4.79 2.43
N ARG A 41 22.43 3.83 2.17
CA ARG A 41 22.53 2.97 0.98
C ARG A 41 22.36 3.77 -0.32
N ILE A 42 21.42 4.73 -0.35
CA ILE A 42 21.26 5.66 -1.50
C ILE A 42 22.50 6.52 -1.65
N SER A 43 22.94 7.16 -0.56
CA SER A 43 24.12 8.04 -0.54
C SER A 43 25.37 7.30 -1.04
N ARG A 44 25.59 6.08 -0.55
CA ARG A 44 26.70 5.22 -0.95
C ARG A 44 26.66 4.86 -2.44
N TYR A 45 25.48 4.53 -2.99
CA TYR A 45 25.36 4.20 -4.41
C TYR A 45 25.85 5.37 -5.27
N TYR A 46 25.33 6.57 -5.03
CA TYR A 46 25.72 7.73 -5.82
C TYR A 46 27.14 8.22 -5.54
N GLY A 47 27.63 8.09 -4.31
CA GLY A 47 28.98 8.49 -3.94
C GLY A 47 30.07 7.60 -4.51
N TYR A 48 29.81 6.31 -4.74
CA TYR A 48 30.88 5.33 -4.98
C TYR A 48 30.57 4.23 -6.02
N GLU A 49 29.31 3.96 -6.36
CA GLU A 49 28.92 2.73 -7.08
C GLU A 49 28.10 2.97 -8.36
N ASN A 50 27.70 4.22 -8.65
CA ASN A 50 26.80 4.54 -9.75
C ASN A 50 27.35 4.15 -11.12
N ALA A 51 26.59 3.31 -11.82
CA ALA A 51 26.74 2.96 -13.22
C ALA A 51 25.39 2.48 -13.78
N ASN A 52 25.23 2.55 -15.10
CA ASN A 52 24.09 1.92 -15.77
C ASN A 52 24.24 0.38 -15.73
N ILE A 53 23.12 -0.34 -15.75
CA ILE A 53 23.07 -1.79 -15.53
C ILE A 53 22.99 -2.60 -16.84
N HIS A 54 23.16 -3.91 -16.72
CA HIS A 54 23.03 -4.97 -17.74
C HIS A 54 24.01 -4.94 -18.92
N ARG A 55 24.05 -3.87 -19.72
CA ARG A 55 24.74 -3.87 -21.03
C ARG A 55 26.24 -3.60 -20.98
N ALA A 56 26.69 -2.94 -19.93
CA ALA A 56 28.08 -2.49 -19.82
C ALA A 56 28.96 -3.54 -19.12
N THR A 57 30.18 -3.72 -19.63
CA THR A 57 31.12 -4.78 -19.17
C THR A 57 32.16 -4.29 -18.16
N HIS A 58 32.20 -2.98 -17.87
CA HIS A 58 33.13 -2.44 -16.88
C HIS A 58 32.70 -2.79 -15.44
N ALA A 59 33.67 -2.91 -14.54
CA ALA A 59 33.44 -3.40 -13.17
C ALA A 59 32.31 -2.70 -12.41
N LEU A 60 32.18 -1.37 -12.54
CA LEU A 60 31.09 -0.62 -11.89
C LEU A 60 29.70 -1.03 -12.40
N ALA A 61 29.53 -1.25 -13.71
CA ALA A 61 28.25 -1.66 -14.28
C ALA A 61 27.89 -3.08 -13.88
N LEU A 62 28.87 -4.00 -13.86
CA LEU A 62 28.66 -5.36 -13.37
C LEU A 62 28.23 -5.34 -11.90
N LYS A 63 28.92 -4.58 -11.04
CA LYS A 63 28.55 -4.46 -9.62
C LYS A 63 27.17 -3.83 -9.41
N ALA A 64 26.84 -2.78 -10.15
CA ALA A 64 25.51 -2.15 -10.07
C ALA A 64 24.40 -3.09 -10.56
N THR A 65 24.70 -3.91 -11.57
CA THR A 65 23.78 -4.94 -12.08
C THR A 65 23.54 -6.02 -11.02
N ASP A 66 24.61 -6.55 -10.42
CA ASP A 66 24.52 -7.56 -9.38
C ASP A 66 23.71 -7.06 -8.18
N ASP A 67 23.97 -5.82 -7.73
CA ASP A 67 23.22 -5.22 -6.62
C ASP A 67 21.74 -5.03 -6.95
N TYR A 68 21.43 -4.55 -8.16
CA TYR A 68 20.05 -4.35 -8.61
C TYR A 68 19.29 -5.69 -8.69
N GLU A 69 19.89 -6.70 -9.33
CA GLU A 69 19.28 -8.02 -9.47
C GLU A 69 19.21 -8.77 -8.13
N GLN A 70 20.14 -8.54 -7.20
CA GLN A 70 20.05 -9.06 -5.84
C GLN A 70 18.77 -8.57 -5.13
N VAL A 71 18.36 -7.32 -5.35
CA VAL A 71 17.09 -6.82 -4.78
C VAL A 71 15.90 -7.58 -5.36
N ARG A 72 15.93 -7.95 -6.65
CA ARG A 72 14.88 -8.78 -7.25
C ARG A 72 14.74 -10.12 -6.53
N ASP A 73 15.85 -10.76 -6.17
CA ASP A 73 15.82 -12.00 -5.37
C ASP A 73 15.35 -11.79 -3.95
N GLN A 74 15.73 -10.66 -3.33
CA GLN A 74 15.23 -10.30 -2.00
C GLN A 74 13.71 -10.14 -2.03
N VAL A 75 13.16 -9.44 -3.02
CA VAL A 75 11.72 -9.29 -3.22
C VAL A 75 11.06 -10.64 -3.43
N ARG A 76 11.61 -11.47 -4.34
CA ARG A 76 11.12 -12.83 -4.59
C ARG A 76 11.02 -13.63 -3.29
N HIS A 77 12.08 -13.62 -2.47
CA HIS A 77 12.07 -14.30 -1.18
C HIS A 77 11.08 -13.68 -0.19
N PHE A 78 11.00 -12.34 -0.15
CA PHE A 78 10.17 -11.59 0.79
C PHE A 78 8.67 -11.91 0.66
N ILE A 79 8.18 -12.11 -0.57
CA ILE A 79 6.78 -12.46 -0.84
C ILE A 79 6.58 -13.95 -1.14
N ASN A 80 7.64 -14.77 -1.03
CA ASN A 80 7.66 -16.19 -1.38
C ASN A 80 7.24 -16.49 -2.84
N ALA A 81 7.69 -15.71 -3.81
CA ALA A 81 7.49 -15.99 -5.24
C ALA A 81 8.38 -17.15 -5.72
N LYS A 82 7.94 -17.87 -6.76
CA LYS A 82 8.63 -19.06 -7.28
C LYS A 82 9.90 -18.67 -8.04
N SER A 83 9.81 -17.64 -8.88
CA SER A 83 10.91 -17.16 -9.70
C SER A 83 11.14 -15.66 -9.54
N ARG A 84 12.38 -15.23 -9.78
CA ARG A 84 12.70 -13.79 -9.88
C ARG A 84 12.07 -13.16 -11.12
N ASP A 85 11.78 -13.96 -12.14
CA ASP A 85 11.13 -13.52 -13.37
C ASP A 85 9.67 -13.12 -13.16
N GLU A 86 9.09 -13.47 -12.02
CA GLU A 86 7.75 -13.04 -11.60
C GLU A 86 7.77 -11.66 -10.94
N ILE A 87 8.94 -11.06 -10.72
CA ILE A 87 9.10 -9.79 -10.00
C ILE A 87 9.50 -8.70 -10.98
N ILE A 88 8.61 -7.72 -11.17
CA ILE A 88 8.82 -6.57 -12.07
C ILE A 88 8.88 -5.30 -11.24
N PHE A 89 9.93 -4.49 -11.44
CA PHE A 89 10.03 -3.17 -10.81
C PHE A 89 9.21 -2.15 -11.60
N THR A 90 8.49 -1.32 -10.86
CA THR A 90 7.72 -0.19 -11.36
C THR A 90 8.00 1.04 -10.49
N ARG A 91 7.33 2.16 -10.72
CA ARG A 91 7.42 3.37 -9.90
C ARG A 91 6.55 3.28 -8.64
N SER A 92 5.48 2.48 -8.65
CA SER A 92 4.51 2.38 -7.54
C SER A 92 3.48 1.25 -7.75
N THR A 93 2.74 0.89 -6.69
CA THR A 93 1.52 0.06 -6.77
C THR A 93 0.57 0.55 -7.87
N THR A 94 0.37 1.87 -7.98
CA THR A 94 -0.55 2.45 -8.96
C THR A 94 -0.14 2.12 -10.39
N GLU A 95 1.16 2.19 -10.70
CA GLU A 95 1.66 1.83 -12.02
C GLU A 95 1.51 0.33 -12.28
N SER A 96 1.86 -0.50 -11.30
CA SER A 96 1.69 -1.95 -11.37
C SER A 96 0.24 -2.35 -11.68
N LEU A 97 -0.73 -1.78 -10.96
CA LEU A 97 -2.15 -2.04 -11.19
C LEU A 97 -2.63 -1.50 -12.55
N ASN A 98 -2.11 -0.36 -13.01
CA ASN A 98 -2.41 0.13 -14.36
C ASN A 98 -1.89 -0.81 -15.44
N TRP A 99 -0.68 -1.34 -15.31
CA TRP A 99 -0.13 -2.29 -16.28
C TRP A 99 -1.00 -3.55 -16.37
N VAL A 100 -1.40 -4.13 -15.24
CA VAL A 100 -2.28 -5.30 -15.26
C VAL A 100 -3.63 -4.95 -15.87
N ALA A 101 -4.24 -3.82 -15.47
CA ALA A 101 -5.51 -3.40 -16.03
C ALA A 101 -5.45 -3.19 -17.55
N GLN A 102 -4.41 -2.50 -18.05
CA GLN A 102 -4.28 -2.18 -19.45
C GLN A 102 -3.85 -3.40 -20.28
N ARG A 103 -2.80 -4.12 -19.87
CA ARG A 103 -2.24 -5.21 -20.68
C ARG A 103 -2.97 -6.53 -20.54
N TRP A 104 -3.47 -6.85 -19.34
CA TRP A 104 -4.31 -8.02 -19.15
C TRP A 104 -5.78 -7.71 -19.40
N GLY A 105 -6.32 -6.68 -18.72
CA GLY A 105 -7.74 -6.36 -18.80
C GLY A 105 -8.21 -6.01 -20.22
N GLU A 106 -7.54 -5.09 -20.92
CA GLU A 106 -7.96 -4.70 -22.28
C GLU A 106 -7.79 -5.84 -23.30
N ALA A 107 -6.80 -6.72 -23.11
CA ALA A 107 -6.55 -7.84 -24.01
C ALA A 107 -7.51 -9.03 -23.81
N LYS A 108 -8.03 -9.23 -22.59
CA LYS A 108 -8.79 -10.45 -22.26
C LYS A 108 -10.30 -10.22 -22.08
N LEU A 109 -10.74 -8.99 -21.76
CA LEU A 109 -12.14 -8.71 -21.49
C LEU A 109 -12.96 -8.41 -22.76
N LYS A 110 -14.22 -8.83 -22.74
CA LYS A 110 -15.21 -8.61 -23.80
C LYS A 110 -16.48 -7.96 -23.24
N PRO A 111 -17.37 -7.43 -24.10
CA PRO A 111 -18.63 -6.87 -23.66
C PRO A 111 -19.45 -7.87 -22.83
N GLY A 112 -19.84 -7.46 -21.63
CA GLY A 112 -20.63 -8.28 -20.72
C GLY A 112 -19.83 -9.14 -19.74
N ASP A 113 -18.50 -9.23 -19.87
CA ASP A 113 -17.63 -9.79 -18.82
C ASP A 113 -17.69 -8.91 -17.57
N GLU A 114 -17.40 -9.50 -16.41
CA GLU A 114 -17.45 -8.81 -15.12
C GLU A 114 -16.06 -8.70 -14.47
N ILE A 115 -15.78 -7.52 -13.94
CA ILE A 115 -14.65 -7.23 -13.05
C ILE A 115 -15.24 -7.02 -11.65
N VAL A 116 -14.85 -7.84 -10.69
CA VAL A 116 -15.30 -7.74 -9.29
C VAL A 116 -14.24 -6.99 -8.48
N LEU A 117 -14.68 -5.93 -7.80
CA LEU A 117 -13.91 -5.11 -6.87
C LEU A 117 -14.61 -5.10 -5.50
N SER A 118 -14.06 -4.42 -4.51
CA SER A 118 -14.78 -4.09 -3.28
C SER A 118 -15.10 -2.60 -3.17
N ILE A 119 -15.99 -2.22 -2.26
CA ILE A 119 -16.18 -0.79 -1.91
C ILE A 119 -14.97 -0.22 -1.15
N LEU A 120 -14.10 -1.09 -0.62
CA LEU A 120 -12.91 -0.71 0.16
C LEU A 120 -11.72 -0.29 -0.71
N GLU A 121 -11.81 -0.41 -2.03
CA GLU A 121 -10.68 -0.18 -2.92
C GLU A 121 -10.14 1.25 -2.84
N HIS A 122 -8.81 1.33 -2.77
CA HIS A 122 -8.10 2.56 -3.09
C HIS A 122 -8.34 2.93 -4.56
N HIS A 123 -8.34 4.22 -4.90
CA HIS A 123 -8.58 4.72 -6.26
C HIS A 123 -7.65 4.07 -7.30
N SER A 124 -6.40 3.76 -6.94
CA SER A 124 -5.45 3.04 -7.80
C SER A 124 -5.88 1.63 -8.19
N ASN A 125 -6.72 0.97 -7.40
CA ASN A 125 -7.31 -0.33 -7.72
C ASN A 125 -8.77 -0.23 -8.18
N LEU A 126 -9.24 0.98 -8.55
CA LEU A 126 -10.59 1.21 -9.05
C LEU A 126 -10.57 1.93 -10.40
N VAL A 127 -9.92 3.09 -10.47
CA VAL A 127 -9.94 3.96 -11.65
C VAL A 127 -9.40 3.25 -12.90
N PRO A 128 -8.31 2.44 -12.85
CA PRO A 128 -7.86 1.69 -14.02
C PRO A 128 -8.95 0.76 -14.57
N TRP A 129 -9.65 0.04 -13.70
CA TRP A 129 -10.74 -0.87 -14.10
C TRP A 129 -11.95 -0.13 -14.66
N GLN A 130 -12.24 1.08 -14.18
CA GLN A 130 -13.26 1.93 -14.81
C GLN A 130 -12.90 2.29 -16.25
N GLN A 131 -11.62 2.58 -16.53
CA GLN A 131 -11.18 2.89 -17.90
C GLN A 131 -11.23 1.64 -18.79
N VAL A 132 -10.77 0.50 -18.29
CA VAL A 132 -10.84 -0.78 -19.01
C VAL A 132 -12.29 -1.16 -19.32
N ALA A 133 -13.19 -1.09 -18.34
CA ALA A 133 -14.61 -1.38 -18.53
C ALA A 133 -15.24 -0.51 -19.62
N LYS A 134 -14.91 0.78 -19.67
CA LYS A 134 -15.37 1.70 -20.73
C LYS A 134 -14.87 1.29 -22.12
N LYS A 135 -13.62 0.82 -22.23
CA LYS A 135 -13.02 0.41 -23.50
C LYS A 135 -13.54 -0.94 -24.00
N THR A 136 -13.72 -1.91 -23.11
CA THR A 136 -14.04 -3.30 -23.46
C THR A 136 -15.52 -3.63 -23.40
N GLY A 137 -16.34 -2.79 -22.75
CA GLY A 137 -17.74 -3.07 -22.46
C GLY A 137 -17.95 -4.05 -21.30
N ALA A 138 -16.90 -4.34 -20.53
CA ALA A 138 -17.02 -5.09 -19.28
C ALA A 138 -17.81 -4.29 -18.22
N ARG A 139 -18.33 -4.98 -17.21
CA ARG A 139 -19.11 -4.39 -16.11
C ARG A 139 -18.36 -4.50 -14.80
N LEU A 140 -18.40 -3.43 -14.01
CA LEU A 140 -17.89 -3.45 -12.64
C LEU A 140 -18.96 -4.00 -11.69
N ARG A 141 -18.56 -4.90 -10.80
CA ARG A 141 -19.36 -5.46 -9.70
C ARG A 141 -18.61 -5.17 -8.40
N PHE A 142 -19.32 -4.83 -7.34
CA PHE A 142 -18.70 -4.44 -6.06
C PHE A 142 -19.16 -5.35 -4.93
N LEU A 143 -18.19 -5.83 -4.15
CA LEU A 143 -18.39 -6.50 -2.88
C LEU A 143 -18.51 -5.46 -1.77
N ASP A 144 -19.49 -5.64 -0.90
CA ASP A 144 -19.63 -4.85 0.33
C ASP A 144 -18.96 -5.56 1.52
N PHE A 145 -18.88 -4.88 2.65
CA PHE A 145 -18.23 -5.35 3.88
C PHE A 145 -19.23 -5.44 5.05
N ASN A 146 -18.90 -6.28 6.02
CA ASN A 146 -19.66 -6.45 7.26
C ASN A 146 -19.32 -5.34 8.29
N GLN A 147 -19.86 -5.42 9.50
CA GLN A 147 -19.62 -4.40 10.54
C GLN A 147 -18.14 -4.29 10.97
N GLU A 148 -17.34 -5.35 10.77
CA GLU A 148 -15.91 -5.39 11.08
C GLU A 148 -15.03 -4.81 9.96
N GLY A 149 -15.63 -4.31 8.87
CA GLY A 149 -14.87 -3.83 7.72
C GLY A 149 -14.32 -4.94 6.83
N VAL A 150 -14.81 -6.18 6.96
CA VAL A 150 -14.34 -7.35 6.20
C VAL A 150 -15.36 -7.75 5.14
N ILE A 151 -14.90 -8.07 3.93
CA ILE A 151 -15.74 -8.53 2.82
C ILE A 151 -16.56 -9.77 3.24
N ASP A 152 -17.87 -9.73 2.98
CA ASP A 152 -18.75 -10.87 3.23
C ASP A 152 -18.56 -11.96 2.15
N LEU A 153 -17.95 -13.08 2.56
CA LEU A 153 -17.70 -14.23 1.69
C LEU A 153 -18.99 -14.87 1.13
N ASN A 154 -20.12 -14.79 1.84
CA ASN A 154 -21.39 -15.30 1.31
C ASN A 154 -21.94 -14.40 0.19
N ALA A 155 -21.75 -13.09 0.30
CA ALA A 155 -22.07 -12.14 -0.77
C ALA A 155 -21.08 -12.28 -1.94
N ALA A 156 -19.81 -12.55 -1.65
CA ALA A 156 -18.79 -12.80 -2.67
C ALA A 156 -19.13 -14.01 -3.54
N LYS A 157 -19.52 -15.14 -2.94
CA LYS A 157 -19.97 -16.36 -3.67
C LYS A 157 -21.13 -16.12 -4.64
N LYS A 158 -22.01 -15.15 -4.35
CA LYS A 158 -23.13 -14.79 -5.24
C LYS A 158 -22.71 -13.83 -6.34
N THR A 159 -21.69 -13.01 -6.08
CA THR A 159 -21.25 -11.95 -6.98
C THR A 159 -20.24 -12.47 -8.00
N ILE A 160 -19.28 -13.28 -7.54
CA ILE A 160 -18.30 -13.98 -8.38
C ILE A 160 -19.04 -15.13 -9.09
N ASN A 161 -19.16 -15.06 -10.41
CA ASN A 161 -19.94 -15.99 -11.21
C ASN A 161 -19.25 -16.28 -12.56
N ALA A 162 -19.86 -17.07 -13.43
CA ALA A 162 -19.27 -17.48 -14.71
C ALA A 162 -18.91 -16.32 -15.67
N LYS A 163 -19.49 -15.13 -15.50
CA LYS A 163 -19.14 -13.92 -16.25
C LYS A 163 -17.95 -13.18 -15.66
N THR A 164 -17.58 -13.46 -14.42
CA THR A 164 -16.41 -12.87 -13.77
C THR A 164 -15.16 -13.34 -14.49
N LYS A 165 -14.29 -12.38 -14.84
CA LYS A 165 -12.97 -12.64 -15.44
C LYS A 165 -11.82 -12.10 -14.60
N ILE A 166 -12.11 -11.13 -13.76
CA ILE A 166 -11.13 -10.48 -12.89
C ILE A 166 -11.79 -10.24 -11.54
N VAL A 167 -11.09 -10.60 -10.47
CA VAL A 167 -11.34 -10.18 -9.10
C VAL A 167 -10.12 -9.38 -8.65
N SER A 168 -10.28 -8.10 -8.32
CA SER A 168 -9.18 -7.25 -7.84
C SER A 168 -9.51 -6.62 -6.50
N ILE A 169 -8.75 -6.94 -5.46
CA ILE A 169 -9.11 -6.65 -4.08
C ILE A 169 -7.90 -6.12 -3.30
N THR A 170 -8.12 -5.09 -2.50
CA THR A 170 -7.14 -4.66 -1.50
C THR A 170 -7.01 -5.69 -0.38
N GLN A 171 -5.78 -6.08 -0.03
CA GLN A 171 -5.55 -7.04 1.05
C GLN A 171 -5.78 -6.43 2.43
N VAL A 172 -5.52 -5.13 2.58
CA VAL A 172 -5.74 -4.36 3.80
C VAL A 172 -6.32 -3.02 3.42
N SER A 173 -7.50 -2.69 3.98
CA SER A 173 -8.10 -1.38 3.75
C SER A 173 -7.22 -0.27 4.33
N ASN A 174 -6.82 0.69 3.50
CA ASN A 174 -6.05 1.87 3.95
C ASN A 174 -6.86 2.87 4.78
N VAL A 175 -8.15 2.59 5.00
CA VAL A 175 -9.08 3.39 5.79
C VAL A 175 -9.51 2.61 7.02
N LEU A 176 -10.10 1.42 6.86
CA LEU A 176 -10.64 0.66 7.99
C LEU A 176 -9.57 -0.16 8.73
N GLY A 177 -8.39 -0.37 8.14
CA GLY A 177 -7.34 -1.20 8.74
C GLY A 177 -7.63 -2.70 8.77
N SER A 178 -8.76 -3.12 8.20
CA SER A 178 -9.21 -4.52 8.17
C SER A 178 -8.52 -5.33 7.08
N ILE A 179 -8.12 -6.56 7.44
CA ILE A 179 -7.53 -7.55 6.53
C ILE A 179 -8.65 -8.26 5.78
N GLN A 180 -8.52 -8.37 4.46
CA GLN A 180 -9.52 -9.02 3.60
C GLN A 180 -9.20 -10.51 3.35
N PRO A 181 -10.22 -11.37 3.17
CA PRO A 181 -10.06 -12.81 2.97
C PRO A 181 -9.62 -13.14 1.52
N VAL A 182 -8.44 -12.66 1.15
CA VAL A 182 -7.91 -12.72 -0.23
C VAL A 182 -7.74 -14.16 -0.71
N LYS A 183 -7.34 -15.09 0.16
CA LYS A 183 -7.14 -16.49 -0.21
C LYS A 183 -8.45 -17.16 -0.60
N GLU A 184 -9.50 -16.94 0.19
CA GLU A 184 -10.84 -17.46 -0.07
C GLU A 184 -11.42 -16.85 -1.35
N LEU A 185 -11.19 -15.56 -1.60
CA LEU A 185 -11.60 -14.88 -2.82
C LEU A 185 -10.84 -15.38 -4.05
N ALA A 186 -9.55 -15.71 -3.92
CA ALA A 186 -8.75 -16.31 -5.00
C ALA A 186 -9.33 -17.66 -5.42
N ILE A 187 -9.65 -18.53 -4.44
CA ILE A 187 -10.31 -19.83 -4.70
C ILE A 187 -11.61 -19.63 -5.49
N MET A 188 -12.48 -18.72 -5.05
CA MET A 188 -13.74 -18.44 -5.74
C MET A 188 -13.53 -17.87 -7.15
N ALA A 189 -12.51 -17.02 -7.34
CA ALA A 189 -12.17 -16.47 -8.66
C ALA A 189 -11.73 -17.58 -9.62
N HIS A 190 -10.84 -18.47 -9.17
CA HIS A 190 -10.31 -19.56 -9.99
C HIS A 190 -11.36 -20.60 -10.33
N GLU A 191 -12.31 -20.89 -9.44
CA GLU A 191 -13.44 -21.80 -9.71
C GLU A 191 -14.26 -21.36 -10.95
N VAL A 192 -14.30 -20.06 -11.25
CA VAL A 192 -14.99 -19.51 -12.43
C VAL A 192 -14.04 -19.11 -13.57
N ASN A 193 -12.76 -19.50 -13.48
CA ASN A 193 -11.68 -19.14 -14.42
C ASN A 193 -11.42 -17.63 -14.52
N ALA A 194 -11.68 -16.88 -13.44
CA ALA A 194 -11.24 -15.50 -13.30
C ALA A 194 -9.83 -15.45 -12.69
N ILE A 195 -9.11 -14.36 -12.92
CA ILE A 195 -7.84 -14.11 -12.22
C ILE A 195 -8.05 -13.28 -10.95
N MET A 196 -7.18 -13.49 -9.95
CA MET A 196 -7.13 -12.76 -8.69
C MET A 196 -5.97 -11.77 -8.66
N ILE A 197 -6.28 -10.49 -8.51
CA ILE A 197 -5.32 -9.39 -8.41
C ILE A 197 -5.38 -8.81 -7.00
N VAL A 198 -4.22 -8.60 -6.38
CA VAL A 198 -4.14 -8.14 -5.00
C VAL A 198 -3.40 -6.80 -4.92
N ASP A 199 -4.08 -5.77 -4.41
CA ASP A 199 -3.41 -4.56 -3.92
C ASP A 199 -2.90 -4.83 -2.50
N ALA A 200 -1.59 -5.00 -2.39
CA ALA A 200 -0.90 -5.36 -1.16
C ALA A 200 -0.16 -4.17 -0.53
N ALA A 201 -0.46 -2.93 -0.94
CA ALA A 201 0.27 -1.75 -0.51
C ALA A 201 0.27 -1.51 1.00
N GLN A 202 -0.75 -2.00 1.73
CA GLN A 202 -0.85 -1.92 3.19
C GLN A 202 -0.61 -3.25 3.90
N SER A 203 -0.47 -4.36 3.19
CA SER A 203 -0.21 -5.66 3.82
C SER A 203 1.29 -5.96 3.91
N VAL A 204 2.03 -5.78 2.82
CA VAL A 204 3.48 -6.04 2.76
C VAL A 204 4.33 -5.34 3.83
N PRO A 205 3.98 -4.13 4.35
CA PRO A 205 4.76 -3.52 5.41
C PRO A 205 4.51 -4.17 6.78
N HIS A 206 3.33 -4.74 7.01
CA HIS A 206 2.83 -5.10 8.34
C HIS A 206 2.91 -6.60 8.65
N PHE A 207 2.79 -7.47 7.64
CA PHE A 207 2.87 -8.91 7.84
C PHE A 207 3.46 -9.65 6.64
N LYS A 208 3.89 -10.89 6.90
CA LYS A 208 4.51 -11.74 5.88
C LYS A 208 3.51 -12.09 4.78
N ILE A 209 3.93 -11.92 3.53
CA ILE A 209 3.18 -12.34 2.35
C ILE A 209 3.73 -13.65 1.82
N ASP A 210 2.83 -14.54 1.42
CA ASP A 210 3.14 -15.76 0.70
C ASP A 210 2.21 -15.85 -0.52
N VAL A 211 2.71 -15.41 -1.67
CA VAL A 211 1.94 -15.38 -2.92
C VAL A 211 1.55 -16.77 -3.40
N GLN A 212 2.33 -17.81 -3.05
CA GLN A 212 2.02 -19.19 -3.41
C GLN A 212 0.86 -19.73 -2.56
N ASN A 213 0.82 -19.39 -1.27
CA ASN A 213 -0.29 -19.79 -0.39
C ASN A 213 -1.56 -18.94 -0.61
N LEU A 214 -1.41 -17.66 -0.95
CA LEU A 214 -2.53 -16.79 -1.34
C LEU A 214 -3.10 -17.20 -2.70
N ASP A 215 -2.27 -17.78 -3.56
CA ASP A 215 -2.57 -18.13 -4.95
C ASP A 215 -3.08 -16.95 -5.79
N CYS A 216 -2.64 -15.72 -5.46
CA CYS A 216 -2.96 -14.58 -6.30
C CYS A 216 -2.20 -14.65 -7.63
N ASP A 217 -2.84 -14.18 -8.71
CA ASP A 217 -2.28 -14.19 -10.06
C ASP A 217 -1.37 -12.98 -10.30
N PHE A 218 -1.74 -11.84 -9.73
CA PHE A 218 -0.91 -10.64 -9.66
C PHE A 218 -0.99 -10.02 -8.26
N LEU A 219 0.10 -9.41 -7.81
CA LEU A 219 0.15 -8.67 -6.55
C LEU A 219 1.00 -7.40 -6.72
N ALA A 220 0.53 -6.27 -6.21
CA ALA A 220 1.19 -4.98 -6.37
C ALA A 220 1.46 -4.29 -5.03
N PHE A 221 2.64 -3.69 -4.87
CA PHE A 221 2.97 -2.88 -3.69
C PHE A 221 4.02 -1.79 -3.96
N SER A 222 4.17 -0.87 -3.01
CA SER A 222 5.02 0.32 -3.11
C SER A 222 6.10 0.31 -2.03
N ALA A 223 7.36 0.54 -2.41
CA ALA A 223 8.48 0.57 -1.47
C ALA A 223 8.35 1.68 -0.41
N HIS A 224 7.77 2.83 -0.76
CA HIS A 224 7.68 3.98 0.13
C HIS A 224 6.80 3.77 1.36
N LYS A 225 5.94 2.74 1.38
CA LYS A 225 5.15 2.34 2.56
C LYS A 225 5.87 1.31 3.43
N MET A 226 6.96 0.73 2.95
CA MET A 226 7.72 -0.32 3.63
C MET A 226 9.19 0.10 3.80
N LEU A 227 9.41 1.31 4.31
CA LEU A 227 10.72 1.89 4.65
C LEU A 227 11.63 2.23 3.47
N GLY A 228 11.24 1.82 2.25
CA GLY A 228 11.98 2.07 1.02
C GLY A 228 11.78 3.49 0.47
N PRO A 229 12.51 3.83 -0.60
CA PRO A 229 12.42 5.12 -1.27
C PRO A 229 11.10 5.28 -2.03
N THR A 230 10.76 6.53 -2.34
CA THR A 230 9.73 6.87 -3.33
C THR A 230 10.19 6.51 -4.75
N GLY A 231 9.22 6.30 -5.65
CA GLY A 231 9.53 6.00 -7.06
C GLY A 231 9.99 4.57 -7.31
N VAL A 232 9.73 3.66 -6.37
CA VAL A 232 9.92 2.22 -6.53
C VAL A 232 8.66 1.50 -6.07
N GLY A 233 8.15 0.62 -6.91
CA GLY A 233 7.08 -0.33 -6.65
C GLY A 233 7.42 -1.68 -7.26
N VAL A 234 6.60 -2.66 -6.94
CA VAL A 234 6.75 -4.04 -7.40
C VAL A 234 5.42 -4.53 -7.92
N LEU A 235 5.46 -5.12 -9.11
CA LEU A 235 4.42 -6.00 -9.65
C LEU A 235 4.94 -7.44 -9.58
N TYR A 236 4.27 -8.27 -8.80
CA TYR A 236 4.33 -9.71 -8.93
C TYR A 236 3.30 -10.18 -9.97
N GLY A 237 3.68 -11.11 -10.83
CA GLY A 237 2.75 -11.82 -11.70
C GLY A 237 3.23 -13.24 -11.97
N LYS A 238 2.31 -14.21 -11.94
CA LYS A 238 2.63 -15.60 -12.30
C LYS A 238 3.23 -15.67 -13.72
N SER A 239 4.33 -16.40 -13.89
CA SER A 239 5.06 -16.47 -15.16
C SER A 239 4.16 -16.80 -16.36
N GLU A 240 3.27 -17.79 -16.21
CA GLU A 240 2.36 -18.25 -17.27
C GLU A 240 1.31 -17.21 -17.68
N LEU A 241 1.10 -16.17 -16.87
CA LEU A 241 0.22 -15.05 -17.18
C LEU A 241 1.02 -13.90 -17.79
N LEU A 242 2.20 -13.61 -17.24
CA LEU A 242 3.12 -12.64 -17.82
C LEU A 242 3.42 -12.98 -19.28
N GLU A 243 3.69 -14.25 -19.62
CA GLU A 243 3.93 -14.70 -21.00
C GLU A 243 2.79 -14.40 -21.98
N LYS A 244 1.56 -14.23 -21.49
CA LYS A 244 0.33 -14.03 -22.30
C LYS A 244 -0.04 -12.56 -22.54
N ILE A 245 0.79 -11.63 -22.07
CA ILE A 245 0.58 -10.19 -22.21
C ILE A 245 1.83 -9.49 -22.75
N ASP A 246 1.58 -8.39 -23.44
CA ASP A 246 2.62 -7.50 -23.95
C ASP A 246 3.10 -6.51 -22.87
N PRO A 247 4.34 -6.02 -22.97
CA PRO A 247 4.84 -4.93 -22.13
C PRO A 247 4.01 -3.64 -22.25
N GLU A 248 3.98 -2.85 -21.19
CA GLU A 248 3.37 -1.51 -21.22
C GLU A 248 4.23 -0.54 -22.04
N PHE A 249 5.54 -0.58 -21.81
CA PHE A 249 6.50 0.32 -22.43
C PHE A 249 7.47 -0.46 -23.33
N PHE A 250 7.86 0.17 -24.44
CA PHE A 250 8.81 -0.38 -25.40
C PHE A 250 9.99 0.57 -25.54
N GLY A 251 11.22 0.03 -25.52
CA GLY A 251 12.42 0.86 -25.61
C GLY A 251 13.71 0.09 -25.33
N GLY A 252 14.75 0.81 -24.89
CA GLY A 252 16.00 0.20 -24.43
C GLY A 252 15.80 -0.74 -23.23
N GLU A 253 16.84 -1.47 -22.89
CA GLU A 253 16.92 -2.49 -21.83
C GLU A 253 16.04 -3.73 -21.94
N MET A 254 14.81 -3.63 -22.43
CA MET A 254 13.87 -4.76 -22.58
C MET A 254 14.02 -5.56 -23.87
N ILE A 255 14.71 -5.01 -24.87
CA ILE A 255 14.93 -5.65 -26.18
C ILE A 255 16.01 -6.74 -26.11
N GLU A 256 15.87 -7.75 -26.97
CA GLU A 256 16.91 -8.75 -27.27
C GLU A 256 17.61 -8.36 -28.58
N GLU A 257 16.85 -8.24 -29.68
CA GLU A 257 17.33 -7.74 -30.97
C GLU A 257 16.39 -6.66 -31.52
N VAL A 258 16.96 -5.68 -32.24
CA VAL A 258 16.19 -4.61 -32.90
C VAL A 258 16.68 -4.45 -34.33
N SER A 259 15.75 -4.55 -35.28
CA SER A 259 15.97 -4.25 -36.69
C SER A 259 15.23 -2.97 -37.09
N LYS A 260 15.26 -2.62 -38.39
CA LYS A 260 14.54 -1.46 -38.91
C LYS A 260 13.01 -1.59 -38.76
N ASN A 261 12.46 -2.81 -38.82
CA ASN A 261 11.00 -3.05 -38.90
C ASN A 261 10.44 -3.87 -37.74
N GLU A 262 11.29 -4.60 -37.01
CA GLU A 262 10.88 -5.58 -36.00
C GLU A 262 11.84 -5.54 -34.81
N ALA A 263 11.33 -5.92 -33.63
CA ALA A 263 12.12 -6.10 -32.42
C ALA A 263 11.68 -7.39 -31.69
N SER A 264 12.64 -8.08 -31.11
CA SER A 264 12.42 -9.17 -30.15
C SER A 264 12.74 -8.67 -28.75
N PHE A 265 12.16 -9.30 -27.73
CA PHE A 265 12.28 -8.86 -26.34
C PHE A 265 12.93 -9.92 -25.46
N LYS A 266 13.59 -9.48 -24.40
CA LYS A 266 14.13 -10.34 -23.36
C LYS A 266 13.03 -11.20 -22.73
N SER A 267 13.43 -12.28 -22.08
CA SER A 267 12.54 -13.14 -21.30
C SER A 267 12.27 -12.59 -19.89
N GLY A 268 11.29 -13.19 -19.22
CA GLY A 268 11.01 -12.94 -17.80
C GLY A 268 10.67 -11.49 -17.47
N ALA A 269 11.12 -11.04 -16.30
CA ALA A 269 10.82 -9.70 -15.78
C ALA A 269 11.42 -8.58 -16.64
N LEU A 270 12.61 -8.80 -17.21
CA LEU A 270 13.33 -7.78 -17.99
C LEU A 270 12.57 -7.33 -19.24
N ARG A 271 11.68 -8.17 -19.76
CA ARG A 271 10.76 -7.84 -20.86
C ARG A 271 9.87 -6.63 -20.54
N PHE A 272 9.61 -6.38 -19.26
CA PHE A 272 8.68 -5.36 -18.81
C PHE A 272 9.38 -4.09 -18.30
N GLU A 273 10.71 -4.09 -18.18
CA GLU A 273 11.48 -2.97 -17.61
C GLU A 273 12.17 -2.17 -18.73
N ALA A 274 11.39 -1.36 -19.45
CA ALA A 274 11.90 -0.53 -20.54
C ALA A 274 12.66 0.70 -20.01
N GLY A 275 13.81 0.99 -20.63
CA GLY A 275 14.66 2.13 -20.32
C GLY A 275 15.52 1.94 -19.06
N THR A 276 16.30 2.96 -18.72
CA THR A 276 17.08 2.96 -17.48
C THR A 276 16.15 3.05 -16.27
N GLN A 277 16.26 2.06 -15.40
CA GLN A 277 15.42 1.93 -14.21
C GLN A 277 15.86 2.88 -13.08
N ASN A 278 15.06 2.97 -12.02
CA ASN A 278 15.44 3.66 -10.78
C ASN A 278 16.46 2.83 -9.99
N ILE A 279 17.69 2.72 -10.50
CA ILE A 279 18.73 1.81 -9.99
C ILE A 279 19.03 2.08 -8.51
N ALA A 280 19.32 3.35 -8.17
CA ALA A 280 19.62 3.74 -6.79
C ALA A 280 18.45 3.45 -5.84
N GLY A 281 17.22 3.74 -6.27
CA GLY A 281 16.02 3.48 -5.50
C GLY A 281 15.80 2.00 -5.26
N VAL A 282 15.93 1.16 -6.29
CA VAL A 282 15.79 -0.30 -6.16
C VAL A 282 16.86 -0.85 -5.21
N ILE A 283 18.12 -0.48 -5.41
CA ILE A 283 19.21 -0.92 -4.54
C ILE A 283 18.98 -0.52 -3.08
N ALA A 284 18.50 0.69 -2.82
CA ALA A 284 18.16 1.14 -1.46
C ALA A 284 16.91 0.47 -0.90
N PHE A 285 15.96 0.09 -1.76
CA PHE A 285 14.83 -0.73 -1.36
C PHE A 285 15.28 -2.10 -0.84
N GLY A 286 16.35 -2.69 -1.41
CA GLY A 286 16.98 -3.90 -0.86
C GLY A 286 17.46 -3.78 0.59
N ALA A 287 17.96 -2.60 0.98
CA ALA A 287 18.32 -2.32 2.37
C ALA A 287 17.07 -2.24 3.28
N ALA A 288 15.95 -1.72 2.78
CA ALA A 288 14.68 -1.69 3.51
C ALA A 288 14.14 -3.11 3.74
N LEU A 289 14.20 -3.98 2.72
CA LEU A 289 13.81 -5.39 2.82
C LEU A 289 14.65 -6.12 3.87
N THR A 290 15.97 -5.92 3.82
CA THR A 290 16.90 -6.50 4.80
C THR A 290 16.61 -6.02 6.22
N TYR A 291 16.31 -4.73 6.38
CA TYR A 291 15.96 -4.16 7.67
C TYR A 291 14.65 -4.76 8.23
N LEU A 292 13.60 -4.85 7.41
CA LEU A 292 12.33 -5.48 7.82
C LEU A 292 12.50 -6.94 8.22
N GLN A 293 13.29 -7.71 7.47
CA GLN A 293 13.62 -9.10 7.83
C GLN A 293 14.37 -9.19 9.16
N LYS A 294 15.31 -8.27 9.42
CA LYS A 294 16.05 -8.21 10.69
C LYS A 294 15.14 -7.86 11.88
N VAL A 295 14.18 -6.94 11.70
CA VAL A 295 13.17 -6.63 12.71
C VAL A 295 12.32 -7.88 12.98
N GLY A 296 11.80 -8.48 11.91
CA GLY A 296 10.93 -9.65 11.93
C GLY A 296 9.45 -9.28 12.10
N PHE A 297 8.58 -9.88 11.28
CA PHE A 297 7.15 -9.57 11.25
C PHE A 297 6.41 -9.89 12.56
N ASP A 298 6.88 -10.85 13.35
CA ASP A 298 6.27 -11.14 14.67
C ASP A 298 6.39 -9.93 15.61
N LYS A 299 7.52 -9.21 15.55
CA LYS A 299 7.70 -7.99 16.36
C LYS A 299 6.89 -6.83 15.83
N ILE A 300 6.79 -6.69 14.50
CA ILE A 300 5.95 -5.68 13.85
C ILE A 300 4.48 -5.89 14.27
N ALA A 301 3.97 -7.11 14.12
CA ALA A 301 2.60 -7.45 14.48
C ALA A 301 2.32 -7.28 15.99
N ALA A 302 3.27 -7.63 16.86
CA ALA A 302 3.14 -7.40 18.31
C ALA A 302 3.09 -5.91 18.65
N GLN A 303 3.89 -5.09 17.97
CA GLN A 303 3.87 -3.64 18.15
C GLN A 303 2.56 -3.03 17.65
N ASP A 304 2.11 -3.40 16.44
CA ASP A 304 0.82 -2.94 15.91
C ASP A 304 -0.32 -3.29 16.86
N ARG A 305 -0.36 -4.52 17.38
CA ARG A 305 -1.37 -4.94 18.37
C ARG A 305 -1.34 -4.08 19.63
N SER A 306 -0.15 -3.87 20.21
CA SER A 306 0.03 -3.06 21.42
C SER A 306 -0.46 -1.61 21.22
N LEU A 307 -0.12 -1.00 20.08
CA LEU A 307 -0.52 0.36 19.74
C LEU A 307 -2.03 0.45 19.46
N MET A 308 -2.60 -0.53 18.74
CA MET A 308 -4.03 -0.57 18.45
C MET A 308 -4.84 -0.78 19.71
N GLU A 309 -4.42 -1.69 20.59
CA GLU A 309 -5.08 -1.94 21.88
C GLU A 309 -5.09 -0.68 22.74
N ALA A 310 -3.96 0.01 22.86
CA ALA A 310 -3.88 1.25 23.63
C ALA A 310 -4.74 2.38 23.04
N ALA A 311 -4.64 2.61 21.72
CA ALA A 311 -5.36 3.69 21.07
C ALA A 311 -6.87 3.43 21.02
N ILE A 312 -7.32 2.29 20.48
CA ILE A 312 -8.74 2.00 20.29
C ILE A 312 -9.47 1.87 21.63
N SER A 313 -8.88 1.21 22.64
CA SER A 313 -9.51 1.12 23.97
C SER A 313 -9.69 2.49 24.62
N ALA A 314 -8.74 3.40 24.44
CA ALA A 314 -8.86 4.77 24.94
C ALA A 314 -9.94 5.55 24.19
N LEU A 315 -10.02 5.41 22.87
CA LEU A 315 -11.04 6.07 22.04
C LEU A 315 -12.46 5.57 22.31
N GLN A 316 -12.65 4.28 22.60
CA GLN A 316 -13.95 3.71 22.94
C GLN A 316 -14.60 4.35 24.19
N ASN A 317 -13.78 4.92 25.08
CA ASN A 317 -14.24 5.64 26.26
C ASN A 317 -14.56 7.13 25.98
N ARG A 318 -14.52 7.56 24.72
CA ARG A 318 -14.78 8.95 24.31
C ARG A 318 -16.02 9.03 23.41
N PRO A 319 -17.20 9.37 23.96
CA PRO A 319 -18.45 9.40 23.19
C PRO A 319 -18.46 10.34 21.98
N GLN A 320 -17.61 11.38 21.97
CA GLN A 320 -17.49 12.28 20.84
C GLN A 320 -16.64 11.71 19.69
N VAL A 321 -15.86 10.65 19.92
CA VAL A 321 -15.02 10.07 18.87
C VAL A 321 -15.73 8.90 18.23
N LYS A 322 -15.95 8.98 16.91
CA LYS A 322 -16.46 7.88 16.11
C LYS A 322 -15.31 7.21 15.37
N ILE A 323 -15.07 5.92 15.63
CA ILE A 323 -14.12 5.08 14.88
C ILE A 323 -14.85 4.45 13.68
N TYR A 324 -14.16 4.35 12.55
CA TYR A 324 -14.63 3.62 11.37
C TYR A 324 -13.83 2.33 11.19
N GLY A 325 -14.54 1.20 11.13
CA GLY A 325 -13.94 -0.13 11.09
C GLY A 325 -14.39 -0.97 12.29
N SER A 326 -13.63 -2.02 12.57
CA SER A 326 -13.86 -2.90 13.72
C SER A 326 -13.75 -2.14 15.04
N ALA A 327 -14.53 -2.57 16.04
CA ALA A 327 -14.33 -2.11 17.42
C ALA A 327 -13.23 -2.93 18.12
N ASP A 328 -12.96 -4.15 17.66
CA ASP A 328 -11.91 -5.00 18.19
C ASP A 328 -10.53 -4.53 17.67
N PRO A 329 -9.59 -4.13 18.54
CA PRO A 329 -8.25 -3.74 18.14
C PRO A 329 -7.48 -4.82 17.38
N ALA A 330 -7.79 -6.11 17.61
CA ALA A 330 -7.12 -7.22 16.94
C ALA A 330 -7.39 -7.28 15.43
N ASN A 331 -8.46 -6.62 14.96
CA ASN A 331 -8.84 -6.58 13.54
C ASN A 331 -8.25 -5.38 12.79
N HIS A 332 -7.33 -4.62 13.40
CA HIS A 332 -6.67 -3.47 12.78
C HIS A 332 -5.19 -3.74 12.49
N THR A 333 -4.74 -3.33 11.30
CA THR A 333 -3.32 -3.31 10.90
C THR A 333 -2.74 -1.91 11.06
N GLY A 334 -2.64 -1.45 12.31
CA GLY A 334 -2.00 -0.17 12.63
C GLY A 334 -2.74 1.06 12.11
N ILE A 335 -3.98 0.97 11.62
CA ILE A 335 -4.72 2.07 11.01
C ILE A 335 -6.02 2.31 11.78
N ILE A 336 -6.29 3.57 12.12
CA ILE A 336 -7.51 4.04 12.76
C ILE A 336 -8.03 5.23 11.96
N SER A 337 -9.18 5.05 11.30
CA SER A 337 -9.95 6.19 10.77
C SER A 337 -11.01 6.60 11.78
N PHE A 338 -11.15 7.90 12.01
CA PHE A 338 -12.04 8.44 13.03
C PHE A 338 -12.54 9.84 12.68
N ASN A 339 -13.60 10.28 13.35
CA ASN A 339 -14.08 11.67 13.39
C ASN A 339 -14.36 12.08 14.83
N VAL A 340 -14.29 13.38 15.12
CA VAL A 340 -14.49 13.96 16.46
C VAL A 340 -15.70 14.90 16.42
N GLY A 341 -16.81 14.47 17.02
CA GLY A 341 -18.08 15.17 17.02
C GLY A 341 -18.51 15.57 15.59
N GLU A 342 -18.99 16.80 15.47
CA GLU A 342 -19.34 17.42 14.18
C GLU A 342 -18.22 18.30 13.62
N ILE A 343 -16.98 18.16 14.13
CA ILE A 343 -15.84 18.97 13.72
C ILE A 343 -15.34 18.47 12.36
N HIS A 344 -15.10 19.39 11.43
CA HIS A 344 -14.62 19.02 10.11
C HIS A 344 -13.23 18.35 10.20
N PRO A 345 -12.96 17.22 9.53
CA PRO A 345 -11.69 16.48 9.69
C PRO A 345 -10.43 17.30 9.40
N HIS A 346 -10.50 18.27 8.48
CA HIS A 346 -9.38 19.18 8.23
C HIS A 346 -9.07 20.08 9.42
N ASP A 347 -10.08 20.56 10.14
CA ASP A 347 -9.88 21.39 11.33
C ASP A 347 -9.27 20.57 12.48
N VAL A 348 -9.74 19.33 12.67
CA VAL A 348 -9.12 18.36 13.59
C VAL A 348 -7.64 18.17 13.25
N SER A 349 -7.34 17.94 11.96
CA SER A 349 -5.95 17.77 11.50
C SER A 349 -5.09 19.01 11.73
N THR A 350 -5.66 20.21 11.69
CA THR A 350 -4.93 21.46 11.99
C THR A 350 -4.62 21.59 13.48
N VAL A 351 -5.54 21.22 14.38
CA VAL A 351 -5.24 21.21 15.82
C VAL A 351 -4.13 20.21 16.13
N PHE A 352 -4.24 18.99 15.60
CA PHE A 352 -3.20 17.98 15.74
C PHE A 352 -1.83 18.44 15.21
N ASP A 353 -1.83 19.23 14.14
CA ASP A 353 -0.60 19.79 13.59
C ASP A 353 0.11 20.69 14.61
N LEU A 354 -0.65 21.57 15.29
CA LEU A 354 -0.14 22.44 16.35
C LEU A 354 0.46 21.66 17.53
N ASP A 355 -0.08 20.47 17.83
CA ASP A 355 0.41 19.59 18.91
C ASP A 355 1.58 18.68 18.47
N GLY A 356 2.10 18.88 17.25
CA GLY A 356 3.18 18.08 16.67
C GLY A 356 2.79 16.64 16.33
N VAL A 357 1.48 16.37 16.14
CA VAL A 357 0.92 15.06 15.78
C VAL A 357 0.52 15.05 14.31
N ALA A 358 1.29 14.36 13.47
CA ALA A 358 1.01 14.30 12.03
C ALA A 358 0.00 13.19 11.72
N ILE A 359 -1.25 13.56 11.48
CA ILE A 359 -2.31 12.69 10.93
C ILE A 359 -2.72 13.14 9.52
N ARG A 360 -3.68 12.44 8.91
CA ARG A 360 -4.25 12.84 7.62
C ARG A 360 -5.75 12.99 7.70
N ALA A 361 -6.30 14.01 7.02
CA ALA A 361 -7.73 14.19 6.83
C ALA A 361 -8.11 14.10 5.34
N GLY A 362 -9.32 13.64 5.05
CA GLY A 362 -9.90 13.61 3.71
C GLY A 362 -10.57 12.28 3.39
N HIS A 363 -10.62 11.95 2.10
CA HIS A 363 -11.21 10.70 1.60
C HIS A 363 -10.20 9.55 1.48
N HIS A 364 -8.91 9.80 1.75
CA HIS A 364 -7.83 8.81 1.71
C HIS A 364 -7.78 7.98 0.41
N CYS A 365 -8.15 8.61 -0.71
CA CYS A 365 -8.28 7.97 -2.01
C CYS A 365 -9.26 6.77 -2.01
N ALA A 366 -10.34 6.84 -1.23
CA ALA A 366 -11.37 5.80 -1.11
C ALA A 366 -12.78 6.44 -1.05
N GLU A 367 -13.08 7.36 -1.96
CA GLU A 367 -14.36 8.08 -1.98
C GLU A 367 -15.62 7.18 -2.02
N PRO A 368 -15.66 6.05 -2.77
CA PRO A 368 -16.81 5.14 -2.68
C PRO A 368 -17.03 4.60 -1.27
N LEU A 369 -15.97 4.34 -0.51
CA LEU A 369 -16.06 3.96 0.89
C LEU A 369 -16.62 5.10 1.74
N MET A 370 -16.16 6.34 1.54
CA MET A 370 -16.68 7.51 2.26
C MET A 370 -18.20 7.65 2.06
N ASN A 371 -18.66 7.53 0.80
CA ASN A 371 -20.08 7.52 0.47
C ASN A 371 -20.84 6.38 1.15
N ARG A 372 -20.25 5.18 1.20
CA ARG A 372 -20.83 4.01 1.88
C ARG A 372 -20.89 4.16 3.40
N LEU A 373 -19.97 4.91 3.99
CA LEU A 373 -19.94 5.28 5.41
C LEU A 373 -20.84 6.47 5.73
N GLY A 374 -21.36 7.18 4.72
CA GLY A 374 -22.22 8.35 4.88
C GLY A 374 -21.47 9.60 5.34
N VAL A 375 -20.20 9.74 4.99
CA VAL A 375 -19.36 10.89 5.38
C VAL A 375 -18.61 11.49 4.19
N SER A 376 -18.30 12.78 4.24
CA SER A 376 -17.50 13.46 3.22
C SER A 376 -16.00 13.20 3.37
N ALA A 377 -15.53 13.04 4.60
CA ALA A 377 -14.13 12.83 4.95
C ALA A 377 -14.00 12.19 6.33
N THR A 378 -12.80 11.64 6.60
CA THR A 378 -12.37 11.17 7.92
C THR A 378 -11.00 11.70 8.28
N CYS A 379 -10.67 11.74 9.58
CA CYS A 379 -9.30 11.73 10.04
C CYS A 379 -8.75 10.30 10.02
N ARG A 380 -7.43 10.15 9.87
CA ARG A 380 -6.75 8.87 9.94
C ARG A 380 -5.41 9.01 10.66
N ALA A 381 -5.27 8.26 11.74
CA ALA A 381 -3.99 7.97 12.38
C ALA A 381 -3.56 6.57 11.95
N SER A 382 -2.30 6.44 11.54
CA SER A 382 -1.72 5.21 11.04
C SER A 382 -0.32 5.04 11.60
N PHE A 383 -0.12 3.95 12.32
CA PHE A 383 1.05 3.59 13.08
C PHE A 383 1.95 2.65 12.28
N TYR A 384 3.19 2.54 12.72
CA TYR A 384 4.12 1.51 12.30
C TYR A 384 5.00 1.07 13.47
N PHE A 385 5.87 0.07 13.29
CA PHE A 385 6.59 -0.54 14.41
C PHE A 385 7.60 0.38 15.13
N TYR A 386 7.97 1.52 14.55
CA TYR A 386 8.80 2.54 15.22
C TYR A 386 7.97 3.53 16.06
N ASN A 387 6.64 3.53 15.92
CA ASN A 387 5.79 4.28 16.83
C ASN A 387 5.75 3.62 18.20
N ASN A 388 5.42 4.40 19.23
CA ASN A 388 5.39 3.94 20.62
C ASN A 388 4.15 4.46 21.35
N LEU A 389 4.02 4.06 22.62
CA LEU A 389 2.89 4.47 23.45
C LEU A 389 2.92 5.96 23.81
N ASP A 390 4.07 6.62 23.76
CA ASP A 390 4.15 8.08 23.90
C ASP A 390 3.53 8.77 22.68
N ASP A 391 3.70 8.23 21.47
CA ASP A 391 2.99 8.72 20.27
C ASP A 391 1.46 8.52 20.41
N VAL A 392 1.02 7.42 21.04
CA VAL A 392 -0.42 7.17 21.33
C VAL A 392 -0.94 8.16 22.39
N GLU A 393 -0.18 8.44 23.44
CA GLU A 393 -0.55 9.41 24.46
C GLU A 393 -0.74 10.80 23.84
N ARG A 394 0.20 11.23 22.98
CA ARG A 394 0.11 12.50 22.27
C ARG A 394 -1.07 12.56 21.31
N PHE A 395 -1.35 11.46 20.62
CA PHE A 395 -2.57 11.32 19.82
C PHE A 395 -3.84 11.55 20.65
N LEU A 396 -3.92 10.98 21.86
CA LEU A 396 -5.08 11.13 22.75
C LEU A 396 -5.19 12.51 23.38
N ILE A 397 -4.05 13.18 23.64
CA ILE A 397 -3.98 14.57 24.09
C ILE A 397 -4.50 15.49 22.97
N ALA A 398 -4.04 15.34 21.73
CA ALA A 398 -4.50 16.15 20.61
C ALA A 398 -6.02 16.03 20.35
N ILE A 399 -6.60 14.83 20.56
CA ILE A 399 -8.06 14.66 20.54
C ILE A 399 -8.74 15.49 21.61
N LYS A 400 -8.21 15.46 22.84
CA LYS A 400 -8.75 16.22 23.95
C LYS A 400 -8.65 17.73 23.70
N ASP A 401 -7.51 18.19 23.19
CA ASP A 401 -7.29 19.61 22.91
C ASP A 401 -8.19 20.08 21.76
N THR A 402 -8.46 19.22 20.77
CA THR A 402 -9.47 19.45 19.74
C THR A 402 -10.88 19.59 20.34
N GLU A 403 -11.31 18.64 21.17
CA GLU A 403 -12.61 18.70 21.85
C GLU A 403 -12.73 19.99 22.69
N ASP A 404 -11.71 20.34 23.48
CA ASP A 404 -11.69 21.53 24.34
C ASP A 404 -11.71 22.84 23.52
N PHE A 405 -10.99 22.90 22.40
CA PHE A 405 -10.92 24.08 21.55
C PHE A 405 -12.28 24.43 20.94
N PHE A 406 -12.96 23.43 20.38
CA PHE A 406 -14.25 23.62 19.70
C PHE A 406 -15.45 23.65 20.65
N ASN A 407 -15.37 23.04 21.84
CA ASN A 407 -16.39 23.20 22.87
C ASN A 407 -16.41 24.63 23.47
N ARG A 408 -15.27 25.32 23.51
CA ARG A 408 -15.17 26.72 23.98
C ARG A 408 -15.64 27.73 22.92
N HIS A 409 -15.65 27.34 21.65
CA HIS A 409 -16.06 28.18 20.52
C HIS A 409 -17.07 27.42 19.64
N PRO A 410 -18.28 27.14 20.13
CA PRO A 410 -19.28 26.45 19.32
C PRO A 410 -19.49 27.24 18.02
N SER A 411 -19.37 26.56 16.89
CA SER A 411 -19.58 27.14 15.56
C SER A 411 -20.96 27.80 15.53
N LYS A 412 -20.98 29.14 15.40
CA LYS A 412 -22.21 29.92 15.23
C LYS A 412 -22.74 29.76 13.81
N GLU A 413 -23.07 28.55 13.38
CA GLU A 413 -23.75 28.30 12.11
C GLU A 413 -24.82 27.22 12.28
N SER A 414 -25.92 27.60 12.94
CA SER A 414 -27.26 27.01 12.73
C SER A 414 -28.31 27.83 13.49
N SER A 415 -28.34 29.12 13.24
CA SER A 415 -29.49 29.95 13.59
C SER A 415 -29.55 31.12 12.62
N ASN A 416 -30.09 30.87 11.42
CA ASN A 416 -30.78 31.86 10.61
C ASN A 416 -31.50 31.17 9.44
N GLY A 417 -32.84 31.23 9.46
CA GLY A 417 -33.70 31.15 8.27
C GLY A 417 -34.30 29.80 7.98
#